data_AF-A0A526Z1S5-F1
#
_entry.id   AF-A0A526Z1S5-F1
#
_cell.length_a   1.000
_cell.length_b   1.000
_cell.length_c   1.000
_cell.angle_alpha   90.00
_cell.angle_beta   90.00
_cell.angle_gamma   90.00
#
_symmetry.space_group_name_H-M   'P 1'
#
loop_
_entity.id
_entity.type
_entity.pdbx_description
1 polymer ?
#
loop_
_entity_poly.entity_id
_entity_poly.type
_entity_poly.pdbx_seq_one_letter_code
_entity_poly.pdbx_strand_id
1 'polypeptide(L)'
;MAAVSQSFKTDLLASIPSLRAFAVSLTQNADKADDLVQETLVKAWDKHESFEPGTNLKAWLFTILRNEFYSQMRKRGREVQDSDGIMTARLAVHPAQHGQLDLKDFR
;
A
#
# COMPACT_ATOMS: atom_id res chain seq x y z
N MET A 1 -16.72 18.47 -8.06
CA MET A 1 -15.38 17.97 -8.43
C MET A 1 -14.71 19.06 -9.22
N ALA A 2 -13.63 19.66 -8.71
CA ALA A 2 -12.86 20.61 -9.50
C ALA A 2 -12.33 19.88 -10.75
N ALA A 3 -12.35 20.55 -11.91
CA ALA A 3 -11.79 19.98 -13.11
C ALA A 3 -10.26 19.93 -12.98
N VAL A 4 -9.68 18.74 -13.17
CA VAL A 4 -8.22 18.59 -13.21
C VAL A 4 -7.64 19.48 -14.31
N SER A 5 -6.60 20.25 -14.00
CA SER A 5 -5.98 21.14 -14.98
C SER A 5 -5.31 20.35 -16.10
N GLN A 6 -5.37 20.87 -17.33
CA GLN A 6 -4.75 20.23 -18.49
C GLN A 6 -3.22 20.13 -18.36
N SER A 7 -2.59 21.10 -17.68
CA SER A 7 -1.15 21.06 -17.37
C SER A 7 -0.82 19.91 -16.43
N PHE A 8 -1.57 19.74 -15.33
CA PHE A 8 -1.38 18.63 -14.40
C PHE A 8 -1.48 17.27 -15.10
N LYS A 9 -2.51 17.08 -15.95
CA LYS A 9 -2.68 15.84 -16.72
C LYS A 9 -1.46 15.57 -17.63
N THR A 10 -0.96 16.61 -18.29
CA THR A 10 0.19 16.48 -19.20
C THR A 10 1.47 16.11 -18.44
N ASP A 11 1.73 16.79 -17.33
CA ASP A 11 2.91 16.56 -16.49
C ASP A 11 2.86 15.19 -15.79
N LEU A 12 1.65 14.74 -15.41
CA LEU A 12 1.41 13.41 -14.86
C LEU A 12 1.78 12.32 -15.88
N LEU A 13 1.28 12.44 -17.12
CA LEU A 13 1.60 11.49 -18.20
C LEU A 13 3.09 11.50 -18.54
N ALA A 14 3.72 12.68 -18.58
CA ALA A 14 5.15 12.81 -18.82
C ALA A 14 6.01 12.17 -17.72
N SER A 15 5.48 12.00 -16.51
CA SER A 15 6.18 11.40 -15.37
C SER A 15 6.13 9.86 -15.38
N ILE A 16 5.23 9.23 -16.16
CA ILE A 16 5.04 7.77 -16.18
C ILE A 16 6.34 6.99 -16.44
N PRO A 17 7.18 7.31 -17.45
CA PRO A 17 8.40 6.54 -17.69
C PRO A 17 9.37 6.56 -16.50
N SER A 18 9.49 7.72 -15.85
CA SER A 18 10.34 7.86 -14.66
C SER A 18 9.79 7.14 -13.43
N LEU A 19 8.46 7.17 -13.23
CA LEU A 19 7.80 6.42 -12.16
C LEU A 19 7.96 4.92 -12.37
N ARG A 20 7.79 4.43 -13.60
CA ARG A 20 7.96 3.03 -13.96
C ARG A 20 9.38 2.54 -13.73
N ALA A 21 10.39 3.30 -14.17
CA ALA A 21 11.78 2.95 -13.92
C ALA A 21 12.09 2.82 -12.42
N PHE A 22 11.56 3.75 -11.61
CA PHE A 22 11.71 3.68 -10.16
C PHE A 22 10.93 2.51 -9.54
N ALA A 23 9.69 2.26 -9.97
CA ALA A 23 8.88 1.13 -9.51
C ALA A 23 9.54 -0.22 -9.83
N VAL A 24 10.14 -0.38 -11.01
CA VAL A 24 10.92 -1.58 -11.37
C VAL A 24 12.11 -1.77 -10.44
N SER A 25 12.82 -0.69 -10.08
CA SER A 25 13.94 -0.76 -9.14
C SER A 25 13.54 -1.21 -7.73
N LEU A 26 12.29 -0.93 -7.31
CA LEU A 26 11.76 -1.32 -6.00
C LEU A 26 11.18 -2.74 -5.99
N THR A 27 10.44 -3.10 -7.04
CA THR A 27 9.66 -4.34 -7.10
C THR A 27 10.46 -5.51 -7.69
N GLN A 28 11.50 -5.22 -8.47
CA GLN A 28 12.29 -6.20 -9.24
C GLN A 28 11.42 -7.09 -10.16
N ASN A 29 10.22 -6.64 -10.52
CA ASN A 29 9.27 -7.35 -11.36
C ASN A 29 8.46 -6.34 -12.19
N ALA A 30 8.43 -6.51 -13.51
CA ALA A 30 7.80 -5.54 -14.41
C ALA A 30 6.30 -5.41 -14.20
N ASP A 31 5.58 -6.52 -14.05
CA ASP A 31 4.12 -6.53 -13.88
C ASP A 31 3.72 -5.81 -12.58
N LYS A 32 4.41 -6.14 -11.47
CA LYS A 32 4.19 -5.46 -10.18
C LYS A 32 4.56 -3.98 -10.22
N ALA A 33 5.56 -3.61 -11.02
CA ALA A 33 5.91 -2.21 -11.21
C ALA A 33 4.80 -1.46 -11.94
N ASP A 34 4.19 -2.08 -12.96
CA ASP A 34 3.10 -1.49 -13.73
C ASP A 34 1.84 -1.32 -12.86
N ASP A 35 1.50 -2.31 -12.04
CA ASP A 35 0.42 -2.21 -11.05
C ASP A 35 0.67 -1.10 -10.03
N LEU A 36 1.89 -1.01 -9.49
CA LEU A 36 2.27 0.02 -8.53
C LEU A 36 2.17 1.43 -9.14
N VAL A 37 2.58 1.59 -10.40
CA VAL A 37 2.44 2.86 -11.12
C VAL A 37 0.96 3.19 -11.33
N GLN A 38 0.14 2.22 -11.75
CA GLN A 38 -1.30 2.44 -11.93
C GLN A 38 -1.95 2.95 -10.64
N GLU A 39 -1.71 2.29 -9.51
CA GLU A 39 -2.27 2.72 -8.23
C GLU A 39 -1.75 4.09 -7.77
N THR A 40 -0.49 4.39 -8.07
CA THR A 40 0.07 5.72 -7.83
C THR A 40 -0.68 6.79 -8.62
N LEU A 41 -0.97 6.54 -9.90
CA LEU A 41 -1.70 7.49 -10.75
C LEU A 41 -3.14 7.69 -10.29
N VAL A 42 -3.84 6.62 -9.88
CA VAL A 42 -5.20 6.71 -9.31
C VAL A 42 -5.18 7.59 -8.06
N LYS A 43 -4.26 7.32 -7.12
CA LYS A 43 -4.14 8.10 -5.88
C LYS A 43 -3.73 9.55 -6.13
N ALA A 44 -2.86 9.80 -7.10
CA ALA A 44 -2.47 11.14 -7.50
C ALA A 44 -3.66 11.91 -8.09
N TRP A 45 -4.49 11.23 -8.89
CA TRP A 45 -5.70 11.80 -9.46
C TRP A 45 -6.73 12.15 -8.38
N ASP A 46 -6.97 11.25 -7.43
CA ASP A 46 -7.89 11.51 -6.31
C ASP A 46 -7.41 12.65 -5.41
N LYS A 47 -6.08 12.80 -5.26
CA LYS A 47 -5.44 13.82 -4.42
C LYS A 47 -5.02 15.08 -5.18
N HIS A 48 -5.42 15.25 -6.43
CA HIS A 48 -4.95 16.38 -7.25
C HIS A 48 -5.23 17.75 -6.62
N GLU A 49 -6.34 17.90 -5.87
CA GLU A 49 -6.67 19.15 -5.17
C GLU A 49 -5.70 19.47 -4.01
N SER A 50 -4.99 18.47 -3.49
CA SER A 50 -3.97 18.65 -2.44
C SER A 50 -2.58 18.99 -2.98
N PHE A 51 -2.40 18.92 -4.30
CA PHE A 51 -1.14 19.32 -4.92
C PHE A 51 -1.09 20.85 -5.05
N GLU A 52 -0.02 21.45 -4.54
CA GLU A 52 0.22 22.89 -4.67
C GLU A 52 0.85 23.20 -6.04
N PRO A 53 0.14 23.91 -6.94
CA PRO A 53 0.67 24.26 -8.25
C PRO A 53 1.94 25.12 -8.15
N GLY A 54 2.93 24.85 -9.00
CA GLY A 54 4.23 25.53 -8.95
C GLY A 54 5.30 24.81 -8.12
N THR A 55 4.90 23.80 -7.34
CA THR A 55 5.84 22.88 -6.67
C THR A 55 6.25 21.71 -7.59
N ASN A 56 7.20 20.88 -7.14
CA ASN A 56 7.73 19.78 -7.95
C ASN A 56 6.77 18.58 -7.98
N LEU A 57 5.98 18.47 -9.05
CA LEU A 57 5.05 17.36 -9.26
C LEU A 57 5.73 15.99 -9.23
N LYS A 58 6.92 15.84 -9.84
CA LYS A 58 7.65 14.56 -9.82
C LYS A 58 7.97 14.15 -8.40
N ALA A 59 8.50 15.05 -7.57
CA ALA A 59 8.80 14.73 -6.16
C ALA A 59 7.55 14.30 -5.38
N TRP A 60 6.41 14.96 -5.64
CA TRP A 60 5.13 14.59 -5.04
C TRP A 60 4.66 13.19 -5.49
N LEU A 61 4.71 12.89 -6.79
CA LEU A 61 4.34 11.58 -7.33
C LEU A 61 5.22 10.44 -6.79
N PHE A 62 6.54 10.66 -6.71
CA PHE A 62 7.47 9.68 -6.15
C PHE A 62 7.21 9.43 -4.66
N THR A 63 6.73 10.44 -3.93
CA THR A 63 6.31 10.30 -2.53
C THR A 63 5.08 9.41 -2.42
N ILE A 64 4.07 9.61 -3.27
CA ILE A 64 2.88 8.76 -3.34
C ILE A 64 3.28 7.31 -3.67
N LEU A 65 4.12 7.12 -4.68
CA LEU A 65 4.57 5.79 -5.13
C LEU A 65 5.30 5.03 -4.01
N ARG A 66 6.25 5.70 -3.34
CA ARG A 66 6.99 5.10 -2.22
C ARG A 66 6.05 4.71 -1.08
N ASN A 67 5.11 5.58 -0.72
CA ASN A 67 4.13 5.30 0.33
C ASN A 67 3.23 4.12 -0.04
N GLU A 68 2.82 4.03 -1.30
CA GLU A 68 2.03 2.91 -1.78
C GLU A 68 2.81 1.60 -1.74
N PHE A 69 4.06 1.61 -2.22
CA PHE A 69 4.94 0.45 -2.15
C PHE A 69 5.07 -0.11 -0.71
N TYR A 70 5.34 0.76 0.27
CA TYR A 70 5.40 0.33 1.68
C TYR A 70 4.05 -0.12 2.24
N SER A 71 2.94 0.45 1.76
CA SER A 71 1.60 -0.02 2.11
C SER A 71 1.38 -1.45 1.62
N GLN A 72 1.71 -1.74 0.35
CA GLN A 72 1.60 -3.08 -0.22
C GLN A 72 2.54 -4.08 0.46
N MET A 73 3.77 -3.69 0.78
CA MET A 73 4.69 -4.56 1.52
C MET A 73 4.14 -4.93 2.91
N ARG A 74 3.61 -3.96 3.66
CA ARG A 74 2.97 -4.22 4.96
C ARG A 74 1.74 -5.11 4.82
N LYS A 75 0.92 -4.92 3.78
CA LYS A 75 -0.25 -5.76 3.49
C LYS A 75 0.16 -7.19 3.18
N ARG A 76 1.13 -7.38 2.27
CA ARG A 76 1.68 -8.68 1.92
C ARG A 76 2.25 -9.40 3.13
N GLY A 77 2.97 -8.70 4.02
CA GLY A 77 3.48 -9.25 5.27
C GLY A 77 2.40 -9.78 6.22
N ARG A 78 1.18 -9.23 6.20
CA ARG A 78 0.03 -9.75 6.95
C ARG A 78 -0.70 -10.89 6.25
N GLU A 79 -0.63 -10.94 4.92
CA GLU A 79 -1.26 -11.96 4.08
C GLU A 79 -0.39 -13.20 3.87
N VAL A 80 0.90 -13.16 4.24
CA VAL A 80 1.75 -14.36 4.27
C VAL A 80 1.09 -15.35 5.22
N GLN A 81 0.68 -16.49 4.66
CA GLN A 81 0.08 -17.55 5.45
C GLN A 81 1.08 -18.01 6.50
N ASP A 82 0.64 -18.00 7.76
CA ASP A 82 1.36 -18.61 8.87
C ASP A 82 1.15 -20.13 8.82
N SER A 83 1.63 -20.76 7.74
CA SER A 83 1.44 -22.19 7.47
C SER A 83 1.87 -23.06 8.64
N ASP A 84 2.90 -22.60 9.36
CA ASP A 84 3.53 -23.31 10.47
C ASP A 84 3.00 -22.83 11.83
N GLY A 85 2.06 -21.88 11.87
CA GLY A 85 1.42 -21.38 13.09
C GLY A 85 2.34 -20.59 14.03
N ILE A 86 3.55 -20.20 13.60
CA ILE A 86 4.59 -19.59 14.44
C ILE A 86 4.20 -18.17 14.86
N MET A 87 3.58 -17.40 13.98
CA MET A 87 3.12 -16.04 14.31
C MET A 87 1.89 -16.09 15.21
N THR A 88 0.98 -17.03 14.95
CA THR A 88 -0.23 -17.28 15.73
C THR A 88 0.11 -17.75 17.14
N ALA A 89 1.10 -18.64 17.29
CA ALA A 89 1.57 -19.15 18.58
C ALA A 89 2.18 -18.06 19.49
N ARG A 90 2.58 -16.91 18.92
CA ARG A 90 3.13 -15.76 19.66
C ARG A 90 2.07 -14.76 20.11
N LEU A 91 0.84 -14.87 19.63
CA LEU A 91 -0.24 -14.00 20.07
C LEU A 91 -0.64 -14.38 21.50
N ALA A 92 -0.72 -13.39 22.38
CA ALA A 92 -1.22 -13.59 23.72
C ALA A 92 -2.73 -13.93 23.65
N VAL A 93 -3.11 -15.09 24.17
CA VAL A 93 -4.50 -15.52 24.32
C VAL A 93 -4.94 -15.41 25.77
N HIS A 94 -6.22 -15.15 25.99
CA HIS A 94 -6.79 -15.14 27.34
C HIS A 94 -6.60 -16.53 27.99
N PRO A 95 -6.26 -16.62 29.29
CA PRO A 95 -6.18 -17.90 29.98
C PRO A 95 -7.51 -18.64 29.88
N ALA A 96 -7.49 -19.87 29.37
CA ALA A 96 -8.66 -20.72 29.18
C ALA A 96 -9.15 -21.39 30.49
N GLN A 97 -8.57 -21.01 31.63
CA GLN A 97 -8.73 -21.68 32.92
C GLN A 97 -10.20 -21.69 33.37
N HIS A 98 -10.92 -20.58 33.23
CA HIS A 98 -12.32 -20.47 33.65
C HIS A 98 -13.25 -21.29 32.73
N GLY A 99 -13.09 -21.19 31.41
CA GLY A 99 -13.92 -21.95 30.46
C GLY A 99 -13.77 -23.48 30.59
N GLN A 100 -12.59 -23.95 31.00
CA GLN A 100 -12.37 -25.38 31.26
C GLN A 100 -12.92 -25.84 32.61
N LEU A 101 -13.01 -24.94 33.61
CA LEU A 101 -13.68 -25.20 34.89
C LEU A 101 -15.19 -25.27 34.69
N ASP A 102 -15.77 -24.27 34.02
CA ASP A 102 -17.21 -24.21 33.74
C ASP A 102 -17.68 -25.48 33.00
N LEU A 103 -16.93 -25.95 32.00
CA LEU A 103 -17.28 -27.16 31.25
C LEU A 103 -17.22 -28.44 32.10
N LYS A 104 -16.38 -28.49 33.13
CA LYS A 104 -16.33 -29.63 34.07
C LYS A 104 -17.51 -29.61 35.04
N ASP A 105 -18.01 -28.42 35.39
CA ASP A 105 -19.17 -28.26 36.28
C ASP A 105 -20.50 -28.59 35.59
N PHE A 106 -20.53 -28.60 34.25
CA PHE A 106 -21.68 -29.05 33.45
C PHE A 106 -21.80 -30.57 33.27
N ARG A 107 -20.88 -31.37 33.81
CA ARG A 107 -20.81 -32.82 33.56
C ARG A 107 -21.40 -33.68 34.67
#